data_AF-A0A2V8UMX0-F1
#
_entry.id   AF-A0A2V8UMX0-F1
#
_cell.length_a   1.000
_cell.length_b   1.000
_cell.length_c   1.000
_cell.angle_alpha   90.00
_cell.angle_beta   90.00
_cell.angle_gamma   90.00
#
_symmetry.space_group_name_H-M   'P 1'
#
loop_
_entity.id
_entity.type
_entity.pdbx_description
1 polymer ?
#
loop_
_entity_poly.entity_id
_entity_poly.type
_entity_poly.pdbx_seq_one_letter_code
_entity_poly.pdbx_strand_id
1 'polypeptide(L)'
;MPTVLYVQGWRLCSYTNEGNEPMRVHVLKGTRSASIGCSPERFDILEEYQYNCGPRLRREIRQIIFEHFDQIVIAWREHFGEAQCRVKQSRF
;
A
#
# COMPACT_ATOMS: atom_id res chain seq x y z
N MET A 1 12.61 -3.02 -5.47
CA MET A 1 11.16 -3.15 -5.21
C MET A 1 10.91 -4.46 -4.50
N PRO A 2 10.78 -4.47 -3.17
CA PRO A 2 10.28 -5.65 -2.47
C PRO A 2 8.81 -5.88 -2.87
N THR A 3 8.47 -7.12 -3.24
CA THR A 3 7.07 -7.53 -3.39
C THR A 3 6.55 -7.89 -2.01
N VAL A 4 5.53 -7.18 -1.55
CA VAL A 4 4.96 -7.34 -0.21
C VAL A 4 4.00 -8.52 -0.17
N LEU A 5 3.21 -8.72 -1.23
CA LEU A 5 2.17 -9.74 -1.23
C LEU A 5 1.86 -10.24 -2.65
N TYR A 6 1.57 -11.54 -2.76
CA TYR A 6 1.05 -12.16 -3.98
C TYR A 6 -0.30 -12.80 -3.71
N VAL A 7 -1.37 -12.23 -4.26
CA VAL A 7 -2.75 -12.71 -4.05
C VAL A 7 -3.49 -12.74 -5.38
N GLN A 8 -4.12 -13.88 -5.72
CA GLN A 8 -4.97 -14.04 -6.92
C GLN A 8 -4.33 -13.55 -8.24
N GLY A 9 -3.01 -13.74 -8.37
CA GLY A 9 -2.25 -13.31 -9.55
C GLY A 9 -1.83 -11.83 -9.54
N TRP A 10 -2.19 -11.08 -8.51
CA TRP A 10 -1.76 -9.71 -8.26
C TRP A 10 -0.46 -9.69 -7.46
N ARG A 11 0.50 -8.88 -7.90
CA ARG A 11 1.71 -8.54 -7.16
C ARG A 11 1.52 -7.18 -6.53
N LEU A 12 1.56 -7.13 -5.21
CA LEU A 12 1.54 -5.87 -4.46
C LEU A 12 2.98 -5.48 -4.15
N CYS A 13 3.36 -4.29 -4.60
CA CYS A 13 4.66 -3.68 -4.36
C CYS A 13 4.44 -2.39 -3.55
N SER A 14 5.07 -2.29 -2.39
CA SER A 14 5.16 -1.00 -1.69
C SER A 14 6.30 -0.19 -2.30
N TYR A 15 6.02 1.05 -2.69
CA TYR A 15 7.05 2.02 -3.03
C TYR A 15 6.98 3.13 -1.99
N THR A 16 8.11 3.41 -1.35
CA THR A 16 8.26 4.62 -0.52
C THR A 16 9.62 5.19 -0.90
N ASN A 17 9.65 6.30 -1.63
CA ASN A 17 10.90 6.94 -2.02
C ASN A 17 11.35 8.01 -1.02
N GLU A 18 10.44 8.62 -0.27
CA GLU A 18 10.74 9.70 0.67
C GLU A 18 9.82 9.57 1.87
N GLY A 19 10.37 9.45 3.08
CA GLY A 19 9.69 9.03 4.32
C GLY A 19 8.60 9.97 4.87
N ASN A 20 7.95 10.76 4.01
CA ASN A 20 6.86 11.66 4.35
C ASN A 20 5.62 11.50 3.43
N GLU A 21 5.63 10.54 2.50
CA GLU A 21 4.48 10.26 1.66
C GLU A 21 3.49 9.28 2.32
N PRO A 22 2.17 9.39 2.04
CA PRO A 22 1.18 8.44 2.50
C PRO A 22 1.47 7.03 1.96
N MET A 23 0.98 6.01 2.67
CA MET A 23 1.18 4.60 2.30
C MET A 23 0.66 4.34 0.88
N ARG A 24 1.55 4.09 -0.07
CA ARG A 24 1.21 3.78 -1.46
C ARG A 24 1.48 2.32 -1.78
N VAL A 25 0.49 1.69 -2.41
CA VAL A 25 0.53 0.29 -2.82
C VAL A 25 0.32 0.23 -4.33
N HIS A 26 1.32 -0.31 -5.03
CA HIS A 26 1.20 -0.61 -6.45
C HIS A 26 0.76 -2.06 -6.62
N VAL A 27 -0.27 -2.28 -7.42
CA VAL A 27 -0.82 -3.60 -7.72
C VAL A 27 -0.59 -3.89 -9.20
N LEU A 28 0.08 -5.00 -9.50
CA LEU A 28 0.47 -5.40 -10.85
C LEU A 28 -0.11 -6.79 -11.18
N LYS A 29 -0.78 -6.94 -12.33
CA LYS A 29 -1.28 -8.23 -12.85
C LYS A 29 -1.13 -8.30 -14.36
N GLY A 30 -0.12 -9.04 -14.82
CA GLY A 30 0.20 -9.15 -16.25
C GLY A 30 0.54 -7.79 -16.85
N THR A 31 -0.27 -7.33 -17.81
CA THR A 31 -0.14 -6.01 -18.48
C THR A 31 -0.92 -4.88 -17.79
N ARG A 32 -1.51 -5.14 -16.62
CA ARG A 32 -2.35 -4.19 -15.88
C ARG A 32 -1.63 -3.72 -14.63
N SER A 33 -1.74 -2.43 -14.34
CA SER A 33 -1.12 -1.81 -13.19
C SER A 33 -2.06 -0.78 -12.56
N ALA A 34 -2.07 -0.73 -11.23
CA ALA A 34 -2.80 0.28 -10.48
C ALA A 34 -1.95 0.74 -9.30
N SER A 35 -2.11 2.00 -8.91
CA SER A 35 -1.49 2.59 -7.73
C SER A 35 -2.60 3.12 -6.84
N ILE A 36 -2.54 2.75 -5.57
CA ILE A 36 -3.56 3.03 -4.59
C ILE A 36 -2.87 3.64 -3.36
N GLY A 37 -3.32 4.81 -2.96
CA GLY A 37 -2.96 5.43 -1.70
C GLY A 37 -3.87 4.90 -0.61
N CYS A 38 -3.31 4.44 0.50
CA CYS A 38 -4.03 3.98 1.67
C CYS A 38 -3.73 4.91 2.85
N SER A 39 -4.76 5.24 3.63
CA SER A 39 -4.59 6.00 4.86
C SER A 39 -4.90 5.09 6.05
N PRO A 40 -3.87 4.58 6.77
CA PRO A 40 -4.10 3.71 7.92
C PRO A 40 -4.81 4.44 9.08
N GLU A 41 -4.67 5.76 9.19
CA GLU A 41 -5.36 6.55 10.21
C GLU A 41 -6.86 6.68 9.94
N ARG A 42 -7.25 6.74 8.66
CA ARG A 42 -8.65 6.91 8.24
C ARG A 42 -9.32 5.61 7.81
N PHE A 43 -8.58 4.50 7.79
CA PHE A 43 -9.02 3.22 7.20
C PHE A 43 -9.63 3.40 5.81
N ASP A 44 -9.02 4.29 5.01
CA ASP A 44 -9.56 4.70 3.71
C ASP A 44 -8.57 4.40 2.58
N ILE A 45 -9.12 4.20 1.39
CA ILE A 45 -8.41 3.81 0.18
C ILE A 45 -8.70 4.82 -0.92
N LEU A 46 -7.66 5.51 -1.38
CA LEU A 46 -7.69 6.48 -2.46
C LEU A 46 -7.06 5.87 -3.72
N GLU A 47 -7.84 5.79 -4.79
CA GLU A 47 -7.34 5.34 -6.10
C GLU A 47 -6.52 6.48 -6.74
N GLU A 48 -5.19 6.32 -6.86
CA GLU A 48 -4.32 7.37 -7.43
C GLU A 48 -4.08 7.18 -8.93
N TYR A 49 -3.78 5.95 -9.36
CA TYR A 49 -3.43 5.68 -10.76
C TYR A 49 -3.96 4.32 -11.22
N GLN A 50 -4.43 4.26 -12.46
CA GLN A 50 -4.95 3.03 -13.03
C GLN A 50 -4.62 2.94 -14.51
N TYR A 51 -3.99 1.84 -14.89
CA TYR A 51 -3.66 1.52 -16.26
C TYR A 51 -4.33 0.20 -16.65
N ASN A 52 -5.24 0.30 -17.63
CA ASN A 52 -5.96 -0.84 -18.21
C ASN A 52 -6.82 -1.64 -17.18
N CYS A 53 -7.31 -0.96 -16.14
CA CYS A 53 -8.18 -1.52 -15.11
C CYS A 53 -9.64 -1.11 -15.35
N GLY A 54 -10.44 -2.01 -15.92
CA GLY A 54 -11.89 -1.83 -16.06
C GLY A 54 -12.64 -1.87 -14.71
N PRO A 55 -13.94 -1.48 -14.68
CA PRO A 55 -14.72 -1.34 -13.43
C PRO A 55 -14.79 -2.62 -12.58
N ARG A 56 -14.86 -3.78 -13.21
CA ARG A 56 -14.85 -5.09 -12.53
C ARG A 56 -13.53 -5.33 -11.78
N LEU A 57 -12.43 -4.97 -12.42
CA LEU A 57 -11.09 -5.15 -11.89
C LEU A 57 -10.84 -4.23 -10.70
N ARG A 58 -11.35 -2.99 -10.75
CA ARG A 58 -11.30 -2.04 -9.62
C ARG A 58 -11.95 -2.62 -8.37
N ARG A 59 -13.13 -3.24 -8.52
CA ARG A 59 -13.84 -3.89 -7.41
C ARG A 59 -13.05 -5.05 -6.83
N GLU A 60 -12.46 -5.88 -7.69
CA GLU A 60 -11.60 -7.01 -7.29
C GLU A 60 -10.37 -6.51 -6.50
N ILE A 61 -9.65 -5.51 -7.02
CA ILE A 61 -8.49 -4.93 -6.33
C ILE A 61 -8.91 -4.33 -4.98
N ARG A 62 -10.02 -3.58 -4.95
CA ARG A 62 -10.53 -2.98 -3.71
C ARG A 62 -10.86 -4.05 -2.66
N GLN A 63 -11.51 -5.15 -3.07
CA GLN A 63 -11.80 -6.28 -2.18
C GLN A 63 -10.51 -6.91 -1.63
N ILE A 64 -9.54 -7.21 -2.50
CA ILE A 64 -8.25 -7.79 -2.08
C ILE A 64 -7.52 -6.87 -1.09
N ILE A 65 -7.50 -5.56 -1.35
CA ILE A 65 -6.81 -4.63 -0.47
C ILE A 65 -7.53 -4.52 0.88
N PHE A 66 -8.87 -4.48 0.91
CA PHE A 66 -9.60 -4.45 2.17
C PHE A 66 -9.45 -5.75 2.96
N GLU A 67 -9.52 -6.90 2.30
CA GLU A 67 -9.38 -8.22 2.93
C GLU A 67 -7.98 -8.42 3.53
N HIS A 68 -6.95 -7.89 2.87
CA HIS A 68 -5.57 -7.97 3.32
C HIS A 68 -5.03 -6.66 3.91
N PHE A 69 -5.92 -5.73 4.28
CA PHE A 69 -5.52 -4.37 4.68
C PHE A 69 -4.56 -4.39 5.86
N ASP A 70 -4.89 -5.16 6.90
CA ASP A 70 -4.06 -5.29 8.10
C ASP A 70 -2.68 -5.85 7.79
N GLN A 71 -2.59 -6.85 6.90
CA GLN A 71 -1.31 -7.43 6.49
C GLN A 71 -0.46 -6.42 5.72
N ILE A 72 -1.08 -5.63 4.85
CA ILE A 72 -0.40 -4.56 4.11
C ILE A 72 0.10 -3.49 5.07
N VAL A 73 -0.71 -3.09 6.06
CA VAL A 73 -0.32 -2.11 7.09
C VAL A 73 0.83 -2.64 7.95
N ILE A 74 0.77 -3.90 8.38
CA ILE A 74 1.84 -4.54 9.17
C ILE A 74 3.13 -4.58 8.35
N ALA A 75 3.10 -5.12 7.14
CA ALA A 75 4.29 -5.19 6.29
C ALA A 75 4.87 -3.81 5.96
N TRP A 76 4.00 -2.82 5.74
CA TRP A 76 4.42 -1.43 5.54
C TRP A 76 5.06 -0.85 6.81
N ARG A 77 4.48 -1.10 7.99
CA ARG A 77 5.07 -0.69 9.28
C ARG A 77 6.37 -1.41 9.59
N GLU A 78 6.52 -2.69 9.24
CA GLU A 78 7.78 -3.42 9.41
C GLU A 78 8.87 -2.88 8.48
N HIS A 79 8.52 -2.46 7.26
CA HIS A 79 9.49 -1.92 6.30
C HIS A 79 9.78 -0.42 6.48
N PHE A 80 8.81 0.38 6.93
CA PHE A 80 8.93 1.84 6.99
C PHE A 80 8.68 2.43 8.39
N GLY A 81 8.01 1.71 9.29
CA GLY A 81 7.58 2.17 10.62
C GLY A 81 8.68 2.27 11.68
N GLU A 82 9.88 1.75 11.44
CA GLU A 82 11.03 2.03 12.32
C GLU A 82 11.55 3.48 12.20
N ALA A 83 11.14 4.24 11.17
CA ALA A 83 11.60 5.61 11.00
C ALA A 83 10.93 6.65 11.94
N GLN A 84 9.87 6.30 12.67
CA GLN A 84 9.16 7.26 13.54
C GLN A 84 9.44 7.11 15.05
N CYS A 85 10.27 6.15 15.48
CA CYS A 85 10.65 6.00 16.89
C CYS A 85 12.06 6.51 17.22
N ARG A 86 12.52 7.58 16.55
CA ARG A 86 13.68 8.36 17.02
C ARG A 86 13.27 9.83 17.08
N VAL A 87 13.55 10.47 18.22
CA VAL A 87 13.31 11.88 18.54
C VAL A 87 11.90 12.22 19.09
N LYS A 88 11.56 11.65 20.25
CA LYS A 88 11.01 12.43 21.39
C LYS A 88 11.50 11.86 22.73
N GLN A 89 12.82 11.79 22.90
CA GLN A 89 13.44 11.80 24.23
C GLN A 89 14.42 12.97 24.27
N SER A 90 13.93 14.15 24.63
CA SER A 90 14.69 15.16 25.38
C SER A 90 13.76 16.34 25.69
N ARG A 91 13.13 16.26 26.86
CA ARG A 91 12.78 17.42 27.68
C ARG A 91 12.94 16.96 29.13
N PHE A 92 14.14 17.15 29.66
CA PHE A 92 14.35 17.45 31.07
C PHE A 92 14.55 18.96 31.17
#